data_AF-A2DUM7-F1
#
_entry.id   AF-A2DUM7-F1
#
_cell.length_a   1.000
_cell.length_b   1.000
_cell.length_c   1.000
_cell.angle_alpha   90.00
_cell.angle_beta   90.00
_cell.angle_gamma   90.00
#
_symmetry.space_group_name_H-M   'P 1'
#
loop_
_entity.id
_entity.type
_entity.pdbx_description
1 polymer ?
#
loop_
_entity_poly.entity_id
_entity_poly.type
_entity_poly.pdbx_seq_one_letter_code
_entity_poly.pdbx_strand_id
1 'polypeptide(L)'
;MQAKILFSYGKKVIDVTLNLNVPIIAIFEELKGKLDMQGKADDYILWHGKTHPIVPVPIGSIGINREKPIVVFILKKDFKTIDSYLNNYFPNLVAEALQAPKDGLYILSELSRYYNIISFLNDPELKNAVDKVYPRSLFEHLEPYEKLKQITNWFCTQFFQKYGIPPCHVCGQPTIYAGPAPVIPDELGGHPLSAEIFKCPICGAATRYTKFTNPIVILMNHTGRELEHCLGLASILKYTGFQFRFVLIDLKFHILEVYIPSMKRYVSVDPYVNRIDCPLLYECGCNQDVTWAIAYSEKECIDVSTRYVYNRNEFNARRYKLDYADWLTKALSFKHQVLIQGASDSFKQTIRNDKETLLDEKKPTDNELTNPLL
;
A
#
# COMPACT_ATOMS: atom_id res chain seq x y z
N MET A 1 20.00 -9.65 15.30
CA MET A 1 19.31 -8.87 14.24
C MET A 1 17.86 -9.33 14.22
N GLN A 2 16.89 -8.44 14.43
CA GLN A 2 15.46 -8.79 14.37
C GLN A 2 14.97 -8.66 12.92
N ALA A 3 14.07 -9.54 12.51
CA ALA A 3 13.46 -9.54 11.19
C ALA A 3 11.95 -9.81 11.31
N LYS A 4 11.19 -9.18 10.42
CA LYS A 4 9.75 -9.41 10.25
C LYS A 4 9.57 -10.45 9.14
N ILE A 5 8.90 -11.56 9.43
CA ILE A 5 8.79 -12.73 8.54
C ILE A 5 7.32 -13.18 8.49
N LEU A 6 6.81 -13.46 7.29
CA LEU A 6 5.48 -14.04 7.11
C LEU A 6 5.57 -15.56 7.13
N PHE A 7 4.93 -16.21 8.09
CA PHE A 7 4.82 -17.66 8.15
C PHE A 7 3.47 -18.13 7.63
N SER A 8 3.47 -19.16 6.79
CA SER A 8 2.28 -19.71 6.15
C SER A 8 2.15 -21.21 6.38
N TYR A 9 0.91 -21.67 6.56
CA TYR A 9 0.54 -23.08 6.43
C TYR A 9 -0.87 -23.18 5.85
N GLY A 10 -1.02 -23.94 4.76
CA GLY A 10 -2.29 -24.04 4.03
C GLY A 10 -2.76 -22.65 3.56
N LYS A 11 -3.90 -22.19 4.07
CA LYS A 11 -4.47 -20.87 3.77
C LYS A 11 -4.18 -19.81 4.85
N LYS A 12 -3.55 -20.19 5.96
CA LYS A 12 -3.26 -19.29 7.07
C LYS A 12 -1.90 -18.64 6.87
N VAL A 13 -1.84 -17.34 7.13
CA VAL A 13 -0.61 -16.55 7.11
C VAL A 13 -0.56 -15.71 8.37
N ILE A 14 0.59 -15.70 9.05
CA ILE A 14 0.84 -14.89 10.25
C ILE A 14 2.13 -14.10 10.10
N ASP A 15 2.13 -12.90 10.66
CA ASP A 15 3.26 -11.96 10.64
C ASP A 15 3.99 -12.04 11.97
N VAL A 16 5.30 -12.34 11.95
CA VAL A 16 6.10 -12.58 13.15
C VAL A 16 7.37 -11.75 13.10
N THR A 17 7.62 -10.98 14.17
CA THR A 17 8.89 -10.28 14.38
C THR A 17 9.74 -11.09 15.34
N LEU A 18 10.89 -11.59 14.88
CA LEU A 18 11.77 -12.46 15.68
C LEU A 18 13.25 -12.14 15.45
N ASN A 19 14.09 -12.57 16.39
CA ASN A 19 15.55 -12.51 16.22
C ASN A 19 15.98 -13.65 15.27
N LEU A 20 16.81 -13.34 14.27
CA LEU A 20 17.31 -14.35 13.31
C LEU A 20 18.13 -15.47 13.97
N ASN A 21 18.54 -15.31 15.23
CA ASN A 21 19.21 -16.36 16.00
C ASN A 21 18.25 -17.41 16.59
N VAL A 22 16.93 -17.20 16.50
CA VAL A 22 15.94 -18.15 17.04
C VAL A 22 15.97 -19.45 16.21
N PRO A 23 16.04 -20.63 16.86
CA PRO A 23 16.05 -21.91 16.16
C PRO A 23 14.74 -22.19 15.40
N ILE A 24 14.83 -22.79 14.21
CA ILE A 24 13.66 -23.12 13.37
C ILE A 24 12.65 -24.00 14.12
N ILE A 25 13.12 -24.98 14.90
CA ILE A 25 12.25 -25.84 15.70
C ILE A 25 11.47 -25.08 16.79
N ALA A 26 12.08 -24.06 17.41
CA ALA A 26 11.41 -23.24 18.42
C ALA A 26 10.29 -22.40 17.78
N ILE A 27 10.56 -21.87 16.57
CA ILE A 27 9.56 -21.15 15.78
C ILE A 27 8.40 -22.07 15.41
N PHE A 28 8.68 -23.30 14.97
CA PHE A 28 7.62 -24.27 14.68
C PHE A 28 6.72 -24.51 15.89
N GLU A 29 7.28 -24.79 17.07
CA GLU A 29 6.46 -25.05 18.27
C GLU A 29 5.64 -23.83 18.68
N GLU A 30 6.17 -22.62 18.55
CA GLU A 30 5.44 -21.38 18.85
C GLU A 30 4.27 -21.14 17.87
N LEU A 31 4.49 -21.43 16.58
CA LEU A 31 3.55 -21.08 15.52
C LEU A 31 2.56 -22.19 15.20
N LYS A 32 2.86 -23.44 15.56
CA LYS A 32 2.05 -24.63 15.26
C LYS A 32 0.58 -24.44 15.64
N GLY A 33 0.31 -23.96 16.86
CA GLY A 33 -1.05 -23.70 17.31
C GLY A 33 -1.73 -22.54 16.59
N LYS A 34 -0.98 -21.47 16.28
CA LYS A 34 -1.49 -20.27 15.58
C LYS A 34 -1.85 -20.57 14.11
N LEU A 35 -1.16 -21.54 13.52
CA LEU A 35 -1.31 -21.96 12.12
C LEU A 35 -2.19 -23.21 11.93
N ASP A 36 -2.78 -23.77 13.00
CA ASP A 36 -3.56 -25.03 12.98
C ASP A 36 -2.78 -26.24 12.44
N MET A 37 -1.48 -26.31 12.73
CA MET A 37 -0.63 -27.43 12.35
C MET A 37 -0.74 -28.57 13.36
N GLN A 38 -0.67 -29.82 12.90
CA GLN A 38 -0.85 -31.04 13.71
C GLN A 38 0.32 -32.00 13.52
N GLY A 39 0.66 -32.81 14.53
CA GLY A 39 1.80 -33.72 14.45
C GLY A 39 3.11 -33.12 14.96
N LYS A 40 4.26 -33.70 14.62
CA LYS A 40 5.58 -33.31 15.13
C LYS A 40 6.36 -32.53 14.09
N ALA A 41 7.39 -31.79 14.51
CA ALA A 41 8.29 -31.06 13.61
C ALA A 41 8.83 -31.91 12.45
N ASP A 42 9.13 -33.20 12.71
CA ASP A 42 9.62 -34.15 11.71
C ASP A 42 8.63 -34.47 10.58
N ASP A 43 7.34 -34.21 10.76
CA ASP A 43 6.33 -34.41 9.73
C ASP A 43 6.35 -33.30 8.68
N TYR A 44 7.07 -32.22 8.96
CA TYR A 44 7.07 -30.98 8.18
C TYR A 44 8.43 -30.64 7.60
N ILE A 45 8.38 -29.78 6.59
CA ILE A 45 9.52 -29.02 6.08
C ILE A 45 9.18 -27.55 6.10
N LEU A 46 10.24 -26.73 6.16
CA LEU A 46 10.18 -25.30 5.98
C LEU A 46 10.63 -24.99 4.54
N TRP A 47 9.84 -24.24 3.78
CA TRP A 47 10.17 -23.83 2.42
C TRP A 47 10.43 -22.32 2.36
N HIS A 48 11.58 -21.96 1.80
CA HIS A 48 12.00 -20.58 1.52
C HIS A 48 12.91 -20.57 0.29
N GLY A 49 12.31 -20.70 -0.91
CA GLY A 49 13.03 -20.88 -2.19
C GLY A 49 13.70 -22.26 -2.35
N LYS A 50 13.97 -22.95 -1.25
CA LYS A 50 14.43 -24.34 -1.17
C LYS A 50 13.86 -24.99 0.10
N THR A 51 13.97 -26.30 0.20
CA THR A 51 13.49 -27.05 1.38
C THR A 51 14.51 -27.04 2.51
N HIS A 52 13.99 -26.95 3.73
CA HIS A 52 14.76 -26.96 4.96
C HIS A 52 14.10 -27.89 5.98
N PRO A 53 14.87 -28.70 6.72
CA PRO A 53 14.33 -29.46 7.84
C PRO A 53 13.98 -28.52 9.00
N ILE A 54 13.05 -28.97 9.86
CA ILE A 54 12.72 -28.25 11.09
C ILE A 54 13.66 -28.76 12.20
N VAL A 55 14.74 -28.02 12.41
CA VAL A 55 15.90 -28.43 13.24
C VAL A 55 16.33 -27.31 14.18
N PRO A 56 17.15 -27.61 15.21
CA PRO A 56 17.62 -26.62 16.18
C PRO A 56 18.76 -25.74 15.64
N VAL A 57 18.64 -25.24 14.41
CA VAL A 57 19.55 -24.23 13.83
C VAL A 57 18.85 -22.88 13.70
N PRO A 58 19.58 -21.76 13.88
CA PRO A 58 19.05 -20.42 13.70
C PRO A 58 18.35 -20.21 12.36
N ILE A 59 17.18 -19.57 12.34
CA ILE A 59 16.49 -19.25 11.09
C ILE A 59 17.30 -18.30 10.19
N GLY A 60 18.21 -17.50 10.74
CA GLY A 60 19.14 -16.71 9.94
C GLY A 60 20.05 -17.55 9.03
N SER A 61 20.30 -18.82 9.37
CA SER A 61 21.22 -19.68 8.62
C SER A 61 20.68 -20.12 7.25
N ILE A 62 19.38 -19.93 6.98
CA ILE A 62 18.77 -20.33 5.70
C ILE A 62 18.78 -19.21 4.64
N GLY A 63 19.46 -18.10 4.92
CA GLY A 63 19.66 -17.02 3.94
C GLY A 63 18.42 -16.14 3.74
N ILE A 64 17.68 -15.89 4.82
CA ILE A 64 16.59 -14.90 4.82
C ILE A 64 17.19 -13.50 4.59
N ASN A 65 16.99 -12.94 3.40
CA ASN A 65 17.66 -11.70 2.96
C ASN A 65 16.73 -10.64 2.33
N ARG A 66 15.41 -10.80 2.44
CA ARG A 66 14.42 -9.86 1.88
C ARG A 66 13.71 -9.08 2.99
N GLU A 67 13.17 -7.91 2.66
CA GLU A 67 12.17 -7.25 3.49
C GLU A 67 10.90 -8.13 3.49
N LYS A 68 10.64 -8.78 4.63
CA LYS A 68 9.43 -9.58 4.88
C LYS A 68 9.27 -10.84 4.01
N PRO A 69 10.22 -11.79 4.03
CA PRO A 69 10.10 -13.02 3.25
C PRO A 69 8.89 -13.85 3.71
N ILE A 70 8.29 -14.58 2.77
CA ILE A 70 7.31 -15.61 3.10
C ILE A 70 8.02 -16.94 3.29
N VAL A 71 7.71 -17.58 4.40
CA VAL A 71 8.24 -18.89 4.79
C VAL A 71 7.05 -19.82 4.96
N VAL A 72 7.07 -20.95 4.27
CA VAL A 72 5.91 -21.85 4.18
C VAL A 72 6.23 -23.16 4.89
N PHE A 73 5.41 -23.54 5.86
CA PHE A 73 5.42 -24.88 6.40
C PHE A 73 4.64 -25.80 5.46
N ILE A 74 5.21 -26.98 5.18
CA ILE A 74 4.59 -27.96 4.28
C ILE A 74 4.73 -29.34 4.92
N LEU A 75 3.65 -30.13 4.91
CA LEU A 75 3.72 -31.54 5.32
C LEU A 75 4.57 -32.33 4.30
N LYS A 76 5.52 -33.14 4.79
CA LYS A 76 6.40 -33.94 3.92
C LYS A 76 5.63 -34.83 2.95
N LYS A 77 4.50 -35.39 3.39
CA LYS A 77 3.64 -36.24 2.54
C LYS A 77 3.03 -35.47 1.37
N ASP A 78 2.72 -34.19 1.56
CA ASP A 78 2.09 -33.34 0.55
C ASP A 78 3.15 -32.69 -0.36
N PHE A 79 4.39 -32.57 0.14
CA PHE A 79 5.48 -31.97 -0.60
C PHE A 79 5.80 -32.70 -1.90
N LYS A 80 5.62 -34.03 -2.00
CA LYS A 80 5.85 -34.75 -3.28
C LYS A 80 4.98 -34.20 -4.42
N THR A 81 3.71 -33.91 -4.13
CA THR A 81 2.78 -33.35 -5.12
C THR A 81 3.17 -31.91 -5.47
N ILE A 82 3.57 -31.12 -4.47
CA ILE A 82 4.01 -29.73 -4.65
C ILE A 82 5.32 -29.66 -5.43
N ASP A 83 6.29 -30.52 -5.13
CA ASP A 83 7.60 -30.58 -5.79
C ASP A 83 7.46 -30.98 -7.26
N SER A 84 6.59 -31.95 -7.56
CA SER A 84 6.23 -32.28 -8.95
C SER A 84 5.58 -31.08 -9.66
N TYR A 85 4.68 -30.35 -8.99
CA TYR A 85 4.09 -29.14 -9.55
C TYR A 85 5.16 -28.07 -9.82
N LEU A 86 6.06 -27.81 -8.86
CA LEU A 86 7.13 -26.84 -9.02
C LEU A 86 8.06 -27.24 -10.18
N ASN A 87 8.53 -28.48 -10.26
CA ASN A 87 9.44 -28.88 -11.32
C ASN A 87 8.81 -28.88 -12.72
N ASN A 88 7.52 -29.19 -12.85
CA ASN A 88 6.86 -29.30 -14.15
C ASN A 88 6.19 -27.99 -14.61
N TYR A 89 5.65 -27.19 -13.68
CA TYR A 89 4.88 -25.97 -14.00
C TYR A 89 5.62 -24.68 -13.70
N PHE A 90 6.52 -24.65 -12.70
CA PHE A 90 7.24 -23.42 -12.38
C PHE A 90 8.11 -22.90 -13.55
N PRO A 91 8.81 -23.76 -14.34
CA PRO A 91 9.51 -23.29 -15.54
C PRO A 91 8.58 -22.57 -16.54
N ASN A 92 7.35 -23.04 -16.69
CA ASN A 92 6.36 -22.38 -17.55
C ASN A 92 5.94 -21.02 -16.99
N LEU A 93 5.76 -20.90 -15.67
CA LEU A 93 5.49 -19.62 -15.02
C LEU A 93 6.69 -18.65 -15.16
N VAL A 94 7.91 -19.15 -15.10
CA VAL A 94 9.13 -18.35 -15.35
C VAL A 94 9.19 -17.91 -16.81
N ALA A 95 8.88 -18.79 -17.76
CA ALA A 95 8.82 -18.46 -19.18
C ALA A 95 7.71 -17.45 -19.51
N GLU A 96 6.56 -17.56 -18.85
CA GLU A 96 5.47 -16.58 -18.93
C GLU A 96 5.89 -15.24 -18.33
N ALA A 97 6.61 -15.25 -17.20
CA ALA A 97 7.17 -14.05 -16.59
C ALA A 97 8.25 -13.39 -17.47
N LEU A 98 9.03 -14.15 -18.24
CA LEU A 98 9.98 -13.61 -19.22
C LEU A 98 9.28 -12.91 -20.40
N GLN A 99 8.07 -13.37 -20.74
CA GLN A 99 7.23 -12.75 -21.77
C GLN A 99 6.35 -11.62 -21.21
N ALA A 100 6.41 -11.37 -19.90
CA ALA A 100 5.61 -10.33 -19.29
C ALA A 100 6.03 -8.95 -19.83
N PRO A 101 5.08 -8.13 -20.27
CA PRO A 101 5.38 -6.78 -20.75
C PRO A 101 6.06 -5.93 -19.68
N LYS A 102 7.11 -5.20 -20.07
CA LYS A 102 7.96 -4.42 -19.14
C LYS A 102 7.15 -3.39 -18.35
N ASP A 103 6.21 -2.71 -18.99
CA ASP A 103 5.39 -1.68 -18.36
C ASP A 103 4.43 -2.28 -17.32
N GLY A 104 3.82 -3.43 -17.64
CA GLY A 104 3.00 -4.19 -16.68
C GLY A 104 3.80 -4.66 -15.48
N LEU A 105 5.02 -5.16 -15.70
CA LEU A 105 5.95 -5.53 -14.62
C LEU A 105 6.34 -4.32 -13.76
N TYR A 106 6.59 -3.17 -14.38
CA TYR A 106 6.90 -1.95 -13.66
C TYR A 106 5.76 -1.53 -12.75
N ILE A 107 4.51 -1.54 -13.23
CA ILE A 107 3.32 -1.26 -12.42
C ILE A 107 3.22 -2.21 -11.22
N LEU A 108 3.42 -3.52 -11.43
CA LEU A 108 3.39 -4.49 -10.33
C LEU A 108 4.53 -4.29 -9.32
N SER A 109 5.71 -3.86 -9.78
CA SER A 109 6.85 -3.58 -8.93
C SER A 109 6.57 -2.37 -8.03
N GLU A 110 6.00 -1.31 -8.59
CA GLU A 110 5.59 -0.12 -7.86
C GLU A 110 4.48 -0.43 -6.86
N LEU A 111 3.45 -1.18 -7.27
CA LEU A 111 2.43 -1.64 -6.34
C LEU A 111 3.06 -2.40 -5.17
N SER A 112 3.98 -3.34 -5.44
CA SER A 112 4.65 -4.12 -4.40
C SER A 112 5.46 -3.24 -3.45
N ARG A 113 6.11 -2.18 -3.95
CA ARG A 113 6.76 -1.16 -3.12
C ARG A 113 5.75 -0.44 -2.22
N TYR A 114 4.59 -0.07 -2.75
CA TYR A 114 3.54 0.56 -1.96
C TYR A 114 2.89 -0.36 -0.92
N TYR A 115 2.75 -1.66 -1.20
CA TYR A 115 2.32 -2.65 -0.20
C TYR A 115 3.26 -2.66 1.03
N ASN A 116 4.57 -2.58 0.79
CA ASN A 116 5.55 -2.52 1.88
C ASN A 116 5.36 -1.23 2.70
N ILE A 117 5.17 -0.09 2.03
CA ILE A 117 4.93 1.21 2.66
C ILE A 117 3.67 1.18 3.54
N ILE A 118 2.53 0.73 3.00
CA ILE A 118 1.28 0.74 3.78
C ILE A 118 1.31 -0.27 4.93
N SER A 119 2.21 -1.25 4.89
CA SER A 119 2.39 -2.17 6.02
C SER A 119 2.90 -1.48 7.29
N PHE A 120 3.50 -0.29 7.18
CA PHE A 120 3.88 0.54 8.33
C PHE A 120 2.66 1.11 9.07
N LEU A 121 1.47 1.13 8.46
CA LEU A 121 0.25 1.48 9.17
C LEU A 121 -0.13 0.45 10.26
N ASN A 122 0.52 -0.72 10.30
CA ASN A 122 0.35 -1.72 11.35
C ASN A 122 1.33 -1.55 12.52
N ASP A 123 2.10 -0.46 12.55
CA ASP A 123 2.97 -0.17 13.69
C ASP A 123 2.12 -0.08 14.99
N PRO A 124 2.42 -0.89 16.02
CA PRO A 124 1.69 -0.84 17.29
C PRO A 124 1.70 0.54 17.96
N GLU A 125 2.74 1.34 17.74
CA GLU A 125 2.88 2.67 18.32
C GLU A 125 2.08 3.74 17.58
N LEU A 126 1.64 3.46 16.34
CA LEU A 126 0.89 4.42 15.53
C LEU A 126 -0.42 4.84 16.21
N LYS A 127 -1.07 3.91 16.94
CA LYS A 127 -2.28 4.25 17.72
C LYS A 127 -2.01 5.39 18.71
N ASN A 128 -0.90 5.29 19.45
CA ASN A 128 -0.53 6.29 20.44
C ASN A 128 -0.18 7.63 19.78
N ALA A 129 0.46 7.60 18.61
CA ALA A 129 0.72 8.81 17.83
C ALA A 129 -0.58 9.48 17.37
N VAL A 130 -1.56 8.70 16.90
CA VAL A 130 -2.87 9.22 16.48
C VAL A 130 -3.67 9.77 17.66
N ASP A 131 -3.74 9.05 18.78
CA ASP A 131 -4.49 9.50 19.97
C ASP A 131 -3.94 10.83 20.55
N LYS A 132 -2.66 11.16 20.32
CA LYS A 132 -2.08 12.46 20.72
C LYS A 132 -2.53 13.64 19.87
N VAL A 133 -2.90 13.42 18.62
CA VAL A 133 -3.17 14.49 17.65
C VAL A 133 -4.63 14.57 17.22
N TYR A 134 -5.37 13.47 17.29
CA TYR A 134 -6.73 13.37 16.77
C TYR A 134 -7.77 13.88 17.78
N PRO A 135 -8.53 14.95 17.48
CA PRO A 135 -9.50 15.51 18.40
C PRO A 135 -10.82 14.72 18.37
N ARG A 136 -10.84 13.54 19.03
CA ARG A 136 -11.94 12.56 18.97
C ARG A 136 -13.32 13.14 19.29
N SER A 137 -13.42 14.01 20.29
CA SER A 137 -14.69 14.64 20.72
C SER A 137 -15.36 15.47 19.63
N LEU A 138 -14.58 16.05 18.69
CA LEU A 138 -15.13 16.84 17.59
C LEU A 138 -15.88 16.00 16.55
N PHE A 139 -15.60 14.70 16.47
CA PHE A 139 -16.02 13.88 15.33
C PHE A 139 -16.75 12.59 15.70
N GLU A 140 -16.68 12.13 16.95
CA GLU A 140 -17.22 10.82 17.34
C GLU A 140 -18.74 10.69 17.20
N HIS A 141 -19.45 11.80 17.33
CA HIS A 141 -20.92 11.87 17.25
C HIS A 141 -21.46 11.98 15.81
N LEU A 142 -20.58 12.13 14.81
CA LEU A 142 -20.97 12.33 13.42
C LEU A 142 -21.23 11.01 12.70
N GLU A 143 -22.24 10.99 11.84
CA GLU A 143 -22.49 9.90 10.89
C GLU A 143 -21.29 9.66 9.96
N PRO A 144 -21.02 8.43 9.48
CA PRO A 144 -19.77 8.07 8.81
C PRO A 144 -19.34 9.00 7.66
N TYR A 145 -20.27 9.41 6.81
CA TYR A 145 -19.95 10.30 5.68
C TYR A 145 -19.63 11.73 6.14
N GLU A 146 -20.41 12.29 7.07
CA GLU A 146 -20.14 13.61 7.64
C GLU A 146 -18.83 13.60 8.43
N LYS A 147 -18.60 12.55 9.21
CA LYS A 147 -17.36 12.32 9.95
C LYS A 147 -16.16 12.32 9.02
N LEU A 148 -16.22 11.63 7.87
CA LEU A 148 -15.15 11.62 6.88
C LEU A 148 -14.86 13.03 6.35
N LYS A 149 -15.89 13.80 5.99
CA LYS A 149 -15.72 15.18 5.51
C LYS A 149 -15.07 16.07 6.55
N GLN A 150 -15.55 16.03 7.79
CA GLN A 150 -15.03 16.89 8.86
C GLN A 150 -13.59 16.52 9.25
N ILE A 151 -13.27 15.22 9.33
CA ILE A 151 -11.89 14.75 9.57
C ILE A 151 -10.97 15.19 8.45
N THR A 152 -11.38 15.01 7.19
CA THR A 152 -10.54 15.38 6.04
C THR A 152 -10.32 16.88 5.99
N ASN A 153 -11.37 17.68 6.20
CA ASN A 153 -11.24 19.13 6.22
C ASN A 153 -10.32 19.62 7.35
N TRP A 154 -10.50 19.10 8.58
CA TRP A 154 -9.59 19.39 9.70
C TRP A 154 -8.14 19.00 9.36
N PHE A 155 -7.94 17.81 8.80
CA PHE A 155 -6.64 17.31 8.41
C PHE A 155 -5.95 18.29 7.44
N CYS A 156 -6.63 18.65 6.35
CA CYS A 156 -6.08 19.46 5.27
C CYS A 156 -5.93 20.95 5.59
N THR A 157 -6.74 21.49 6.50
CA THR A 157 -6.79 22.95 6.76
C THR A 157 -6.17 23.37 8.08
N GLN A 158 -6.02 22.45 9.04
CA GLN A 158 -5.54 22.78 10.39
C GLN A 158 -4.35 21.93 10.83
N PHE A 159 -4.31 20.64 10.45
CA PHE A 159 -3.35 19.70 11.01
C PHE A 159 -2.14 19.44 10.11
N PHE A 160 -2.34 19.33 8.79
CA PHE A 160 -1.32 18.87 7.85
C PHE A 160 -1.20 19.83 6.66
N GLN A 161 0.00 20.38 6.48
CA GLN A 161 0.27 21.40 5.47
C GLN A 161 0.87 20.81 4.21
N LYS A 162 0.47 21.33 3.04
CA LYS A 162 1.12 21.01 1.76
C LYS A 162 2.57 21.46 1.78
N TYR A 163 3.48 20.56 1.42
CA TYR A 163 4.90 20.88 1.30
C TYR A 163 5.27 21.12 -0.15
N GLY A 164 5.65 22.38 -0.46
CA GLY A 164 6.17 22.77 -1.76
C GLY A 164 7.70 22.66 -1.84
N ILE A 165 8.33 23.71 -2.36
CA ILE A 165 9.78 23.85 -2.37
C ILE A 165 10.23 24.32 -0.97
N PRO A 166 11.16 23.62 -0.30
CA PRO A 166 11.60 23.99 1.04
C PRO A 166 12.27 25.39 1.05
N PRO A 167 11.94 26.29 1.99
CA PRO A 167 12.71 27.51 2.15
C PRO A 167 14.11 27.19 2.67
N CYS A 168 15.06 28.10 2.48
CA CYS A 168 16.42 27.92 2.97
C CYS A 168 16.44 27.78 4.49
N HIS A 169 16.99 26.69 5.02
CA HIS A 169 17.09 26.46 6.47
C HIS A 169 17.96 27.49 7.22
N VAL A 170 18.80 28.27 6.51
CA VAL A 170 19.66 29.31 7.09
C VAL A 170 18.99 30.69 7.05
N CYS A 171 18.51 31.13 5.89
CA CYS A 171 18.03 32.50 5.69
C CYS A 171 16.54 32.63 5.32
N GLY A 172 15.80 31.52 5.24
CA GLY A 172 14.37 31.49 4.91
C GLY A 172 14.02 31.81 3.45
N GLN A 173 14.99 32.19 2.61
CA GLN A 173 14.74 32.56 1.21
C GLN A 173 14.35 31.35 0.35
N PRO A 174 13.65 31.56 -0.78
CA PRO A 174 13.35 30.50 -1.73
C PRO A 174 14.60 29.75 -2.19
N THR A 175 14.45 28.45 -2.41
CA THR A 175 15.53 27.57 -2.88
C THR A 175 15.21 27.04 -4.27
N ILE A 176 16.23 26.50 -4.95
CA ILE A 176 16.11 25.90 -6.27
C ILE A 176 16.50 24.42 -6.15
N TYR A 177 15.71 23.54 -6.76
CA TYR A 177 16.02 22.12 -6.79
C TYR A 177 17.41 21.88 -7.40
N ALA A 178 18.27 21.17 -6.67
CA ALA A 178 19.65 20.89 -7.06
C ALA A 178 19.87 19.42 -7.45
N GLY A 179 18.96 18.52 -7.11
CA GLY A 179 19.03 17.11 -7.48
C GLY A 179 18.65 16.14 -6.36
N PRO A 180 18.63 14.83 -6.66
CA PRO A 180 18.44 13.79 -5.67
C PRO A 180 19.63 13.71 -4.72
N ALA A 181 19.40 13.18 -3.53
CA ALA A 181 20.45 12.95 -2.55
C ALA A 181 20.33 11.54 -1.93
N PRO A 182 21.47 10.96 -1.51
CA PRO A 182 21.44 9.67 -0.82
C PRO A 182 20.73 9.82 0.52
N VAL A 183 20.04 8.76 0.95
CA VAL A 183 19.52 8.61 2.31
C VAL A 183 20.67 8.62 3.32
N ILE A 184 20.49 9.29 4.46
CA ILE A 184 21.48 9.33 5.54
C ILE A 184 21.04 8.50 6.76
N PRO A 185 21.97 8.02 7.60
CA PRO A 185 21.65 7.15 8.75
C PRO A 185 20.58 7.70 9.70
N ASP A 186 20.61 9.00 9.97
CA ASP A 186 19.67 9.67 10.89
C ASP A 186 18.21 9.62 10.40
N GLU A 187 18.01 9.44 9.10
CA GLU A 187 16.68 9.41 8.48
C GLU A 187 16.07 8.02 8.45
N LEU A 188 16.85 6.96 8.70
CA LEU A 188 16.41 5.58 8.54
C LEU A 188 15.18 5.25 9.38
N GLY A 189 15.04 5.86 10.57
CA GLY A 189 13.86 5.71 11.42
C GLY A 189 12.56 6.22 10.79
N GLY A 190 12.64 7.13 9.80
CA GLY A 190 11.49 7.63 9.07
C GLY A 190 11.11 6.81 7.83
N HIS A 191 11.80 5.70 7.57
CA HIS A 191 11.65 4.89 6.35
C HIS A 191 11.67 5.77 5.08
N PRO A 192 12.81 6.42 4.77
CA PRO A 192 12.89 7.41 3.71
C PRO A 192 12.77 6.73 2.35
N LEU A 193 11.84 7.23 1.52
CA LEU A 193 11.62 6.75 0.17
C LEU A 193 12.59 7.40 -0.83
N SER A 194 12.82 8.70 -0.66
CA SER A 194 13.77 9.48 -1.44
C SER A 194 14.18 10.72 -0.66
N ALA A 195 15.30 11.32 -1.06
CA ALA A 195 15.72 12.61 -0.56
C ALA A 195 16.17 13.52 -1.70
N GLU A 196 15.97 14.82 -1.50
CA GLU A 196 16.20 15.88 -2.47
C GLU A 196 16.99 17.01 -1.79
N ILE A 197 17.87 17.66 -2.56
CA ILE A 197 18.58 18.86 -2.11
C ILE A 197 18.12 20.06 -2.91
N PHE A 198 17.95 21.16 -2.20
CA PHE A 198 17.62 22.46 -2.75
C PHE A 198 18.68 23.48 -2.34
N LYS A 199 19.22 24.22 -3.30
CA LYS A 199 20.26 25.23 -3.05
C LYS A 199 19.63 26.62 -2.94
N CYS A 200 20.05 27.37 -1.93
CA CYS A 200 19.68 28.77 -1.80
C CYS A 200 20.59 29.63 -2.72
N PRO A 201 20.03 30.41 -3.65
CA PRO A 201 20.83 31.29 -4.51
C PRO A 201 21.41 32.50 -3.75
N ILE A 202 20.86 32.83 -2.57
CA ILE A 202 21.25 34.01 -1.79
C ILE A 202 22.44 33.72 -0.87
N CYS A 203 22.39 32.64 -0.09
CA CYS A 203 23.45 32.30 0.88
C CYS A 203 24.25 31.05 0.52
N GLY A 204 23.92 30.35 -0.57
CA GLY A 204 24.60 29.12 -1.00
C GLY A 204 24.28 27.86 -0.19
N ALA A 205 23.53 27.97 0.92
CA ALA A 205 23.19 26.83 1.77
C ALA A 205 22.31 25.79 1.05
N ALA A 206 22.53 24.52 1.37
CA ALA A 206 21.78 23.38 0.85
C ALA A 206 20.72 22.94 1.87
N THR A 207 19.45 23.00 1.50
CA THR A 207 18.33 22.51 2.30
C THR A 207 17.88 21.15 1.78
N ARG A 208 17.63 20.23 2.71
CA ARG A 208 17.27 18.86 2.41
C ARG A 208 15.78 18.65 2.65
N TYR A 209 15.12 17.94 1.74
CA TYR A 209 13.77 17.43 1.94
C TYR A 209 13.78 15.92 1.73
N THR A 210 13.23 15.20 2.70
CA THR A 210 13.21 13.74 2.71
C THR A 210 11.77 13.26 2.73
N LYS A 211 11.43 12.44 1.73
CA LYS A 211 10.09 11.86 1.59
C LYS A 211 9.98 10.64 2.50
N PHE A 212 9.43 10.84 3.69
CA PHE A 212 9.26 9.77 4.67
C PHE A 212 8.03 8.91 4.36
N THR A 213 8.09 7.63 4.75
CA THR A 213 6.96 6.69 4.65
C THR A 213 6.54 6.10 5.99
N ASN A 214 7.29 6.36 7.06
CA ASN A 214 6.87 6.03 8.42
C ASN A 214 5.70 6.96 8.82
N PRO A 215 4.49 6.40 9.08
CA PRO A 215 3.31 7.20 9.42
C PRO A 215 3.46 8.01 10.71
N ILE A 216 4.24 7.53 11.69
CA ILE A 216 4.49 8.26 12.95
C ILE A 216 5.28 9.53 12.67
N VAL A 217 6.37 9.42 11.88
CA VAL A 217 7.19 10.57 11.48
C VAL A 217 6.39 11.55 10.63
N ILE A 218 5.55 11.04 9.73
CA ILE A 218 4.64 11.88 8.92
C ILE A 218 3.71 12.69 9.84
N LEU A 219 3.04 12.05 10.80
CA LEU A 219 2.15 12.75 11.75
C LEU A 219 2.89 13.80 12.60
N MET A 220 4.14 13.53 12.99
CA MET A 220 4.97 14.48 13.75
C MET A 220 5.44 15.68 12.93
N ASN A 221 5.66 15.50 11.62
CA ASN A 221 6.13 16.59 10.76
C ASN A 221 5.03 17.58 10.39
N HIS A 222 3.75 17.16 10.47
CA HIS A 222 2.58 17.98 10.08
C HIS A 222 2.66 18.53 8.64
N THR A 223 3.46 17.91 7.77
CA THR A 223 3.63 18.36 6.40
C THR A 223 4.22 17.28 5.50
N GLY A 224 3.99 17.42 4.20
CA GLY A 224 4.56 16.54 3.17
C GLY A 224 3.94 16.78 1.79
N ARG A 225 4.27 15.91 0.83
CA ARG A 225 3.64 15.91 -0.51
C ARG A 225 2.47 14.91 -0.55
N GLU A 226 1.99 14.61 -1.75
CA GLU A 226 0.79 13.82 -2.02
C GLU A 226 0.73 12.46 -1.28
N LEU A 227 1.81 11.67 -1.34
CA LEU A 227 1.86 10.37 -0.66
C LEU A 227 1.82 10.53 0.86
N GLU A 228 2.55 11.49 1.43
CA GLU A 228 2.53 11.74 2.87
C GLU A 228 1.16 12.24 3.35
N HIS A 229 0.43 13.02 2.54
CA HIS A 229 -0.96 13.38 2.84
C HIS A 229 -1.84 12.14 2.93
N CYS A 230 -1.73 11.22 1.96
CA CYS A 230 -2.48 9.96 1.97
C CYS A 230 -2.11 9.09 3.17
N LEU A 231 -0.82 8.93 3.49
CA LEU A 231 -0.37 8.13 4.64
C LEU A 231 -0.77 8.76 5.98
N GLY A 232 -0.67 10.08 6.10
CA GLY A 232 -1.09 10.83 7.28
C GLY A 232 -2.59 10.68 7.53
N LEU A 233 -3.43 10.94 6.52
CA LEU A 233 -4.88 10.77 6.66
C LEU A 233 -5.27 9.29 6.89
N ALA A 234 -4.65 8.35 6.17
CA ALA A 234 -4.87 6.92 6.37
C ALA A 234 -4.58 6.46 7.81
N SER A 235 -3.55 7.05 8.46
CA SER A 235 -3.24 6.79 9.86
C SER A 235 -4.40 7.20 10.77
N ILE A 236 -4.99 8.37 10.56
CA ILE A 236 -6.18 8.84 11.31
C ILE A 236 -7.39 7.95 11.02
N LEU A 237 -7.66 7.63 9.75
CA LEU A 237 -8.81 6.81 9.35
C LEU A 237 -8.76 5.40 9.95
N LYS A 238 -7.57 4.80 10.01
CA LYS A 238 -7.36 3.47 10.61
C LYS A 238 -7.81 3.36 12.06
N TYR A 239 -7.52 4.38 12.88
CA TYR A 239 -7.87 4.38 14.30
C TYR A 239 -9.20 5.09 14.64
N THR A 240 -9.93 5.50 13.60
CA THR A 240 -11.27 6.10 13.74
C THR A 240 -12.39 5.20 13.21
N GLY A 241 -12.04 3.97 12.80
CA GLY A 241 -12.98 2.90 12.46
C GLY A 241 -13.38 2.85 10.99
N PHE A 242 -12.70 3.59 10.12
CA PHE A 242 -12.98 3.54 8.69
C PHE A 242 -12.28 2.35 8.02
N GLN A 243 -13.02 1.68 7.14
CA GLN A 243 -12.42 0.81 6.14
C GLN A 243 -12.01 1.67 4.94
N PHE A 244 -10.74 1.56 4.54
CA PHE A 244 -10.21 2.33 3.43
C PHE A 244 -9.20 1.51 2.64
N ARG A 245 -8.89 2.00 1.44
CA ARG A 245 -7.83 1.52 0.56
C ARG A 245 -7.12 2.69 -0.09
N PHE A 246 -5.90 2.48 -0.54
CA PHE A 246 -5.19 3.44 -1.37
C PHE A 246 -5.57 3.21 -2.83
N VAL A 247 -5.52 4.25 -3.66
CA VAL A 247 -5.64 4.11 -5.11
C VAL A 247 -4.45 4.79 -5.76
N LEU A 248 -3.83 4.09 -6.70
CA LEU A 248 -2.75 4.61 -7.54
C LEU A 248 -3.28 4.81 -8.95
N ILE A 249 -3.32 6.07 -9.40
CA ILE A 249 -3.81 6.44 -10.74
C ILE A 249 -2.60 6.71 -11.64
N ASP A 250 -2.42 5.87 -12.66
CA ASP A 250 -1.37 5.90 -13.68
C ASP A 250 0.05 6.09 -13.14
N LEU A 251 0.33 5.52 -11.95
CA LEU A 251 1.60 5.69 -11.22
C LEU A 251 1.95 7.16 -10.88
N LYS A 252 1.02 8.09 -11.06
CA LYS A 252 1.20 9.53 -10.86
C LYS A 252 0.56 10.00 -9.58
N PHE A 253 -0.71 9.63 -9.39
CA PHE A 253 -1.52 10.16 -8.30
C PHE A 253 -1.82 9.11 -7.24
N HIS A 254 -1.76 9.53 -5.99
CA HIS A 254 -2.12 8.79 -4.80
C HIS A 254 -3.34 9.41 -4.16
N ILE A 255 -4.38 8.60 -3.97
CA ILE A 255 -5.55 8.97 -3.20
C ILE A 255 -5.96 7.85 -2.26
N LEU A 256 -6.95 8.14 -1.44
CA LEU A 256 -7.66 7.16 -0.65
C LEU A 256 -9.05 6.91 -1.22
N GLU A 257 -9.57 5.74 -0.92
CA GLU A 257 -10.97 5.40 -1.05
C GLU A 257 -11.47 4.89 0.30
N VAL A 258 -12.57 5.45 0.78
CA VAL A 258 -13.13 5.14 2.11
C VAL A 258 -14.52 4.54 1.95
N TYR A 259 -14.76 3.36 2.52
CA TYR A 259 -16.05 2.71 2.44
C TYR A 259 -17.06 3.39 3.36
N ILE A 260 -18.19 3.81 2.78
CA ILE A 260 -19.29 4.43 3.52
C ILE A 260 -20.47 3.45 3.59
N PRO A 261 -20.79 2.87 4.76
CA PRO A 261 -21.83 1.85 4.89
C PRO A 261 -23.21 2.28 4.40
N SER A 262 -23.62 3.52 4.69
CA SER A 262 -24.91 4.06 4.27
C SER A 262 -25.03 4.22 2.75
N MET A 263 -23.90 4.36 2.04
CA MET A 263 -23.83 4.48 0.58
C MET A 263 -23.49 3.15 -0.10
N LYS A 264 -23.10 2.13 0.68
CA LYS A 264 -22.66 0.80 0.24
C LYS A 264 -21.52 0.80 -0.78
N ARG A 265 -20.70 1.87 -0.83
CA ARG A 265 -19.59 2.01 -1.78
C ARG A 265 -18.38 2.71 -1.17
N TYR A 266 -17.25 2.59 -1.85
CA TYR A 266 -16.11 3.45 -1.58
C TYR A 266 -16.32 4.85 -2.16
N VAL A 267 -15.91 5.85 -1.39
CA VAL A 267 -15.87 7.27 -1.74
C VAL A 267 -14.41 7.67 -1.92
N SER A 268 -14.07 8.33 -3.04
CA SER A 268 -12.72 8.85 -3.26
C SER A 268 -12.41 10.01 -2.33
N VAL A 269 -11.19 10.07 -1.82
CA VAL A 269 -10.69 11.13 -0.95
C VAL A 269 -9.27 11.45 -1.36
N ASP A 270 -9.06 12.67 -1.87
CA ASP A 270 -7.74 13.24 -2.10
C ASP A 270 -7.44 14.27 -0.99
N PRO A 271 -6.63 13.92 0.01
CA PRO A 271 -6.23 14.85 1.06
C PRO A 271 -5.25 15.93 0.57
N TYR A 272 -4.52 15.69 -0.51
CA TYR A 272 -3.56 16.67 -1.03
C TYR A 272 -4.27 17.86 -1.67
N VAL A 273 -5.45 17.67 -2.27
CA VAL A 273 -6.26 18.77 -2.84
C VAL A 273 -7.56 19.03 -2.09
N ASN A 274 -7.78 18.36 -0.95
CA ASN A 274 -8.97 18.45 -0.11
C ASN A 274 -10.26 18.26 -0.92
N ARG A 275 -10.35 17.12 -1.63
CA ARG A 275 -11.53 16.73 -2.41
C ARG A 275 -12.05 15.38 -1.95
N ILE A 276 -13.38 15.27 -1.91
CA ILE A 276 -14.11 14.08 -1.47
C ILE A 276 -15.19 13.80 -2.51
N ASP A 277 -15.34 12.53 -2.86
CA ASP A 277 -16.31 12.03 -3.84
C ASP A 277 -16.21 12.72 -5.20
N CYS A 278 -14.99 13.04 -5.61
CA CYS A 278 -14.65 13.68 -6.89
C CYS A 278 -13.84 12.72 -7.79
N PRO A 279 -14.35 11.53 -8.15
CA PRO A 279 -13.57 10.55 -8.90
C PRO A 279 -13.21 10.98 -10.33
N LEU A 280 -13.95 11.89 -10.96
CA LEU A 280 -13.66 12.39 -12.31
C LEU A 280 -12.70 13.60 -12.31
N LEU A 281 -12.20 14.00 -11.15
CA LEU A 281 -11.30 15.15 -10.98
C LEU A 281 -10.05 15.09 -11.89
N TYR A 282 -9.44 13.91 -12.01
CA TYR A 282 -8.21 13.76 -12.79
C TYR A 282 -8.49 13.72 -14.30
N GLU A 283 -9.47 12.94 -14.74
CA GLU A 283 -9.78 12.86 -16.18
C GLU A 283 -10.40 14.16 -16.69
N CYS A 284 -11.40 14.71 -16.00
CA CYS A 284 -12.11 15.90 -16.47
C CYS A 284 -11.43 17.20 -16.04
N GLY A 285 -11.05 17.35 -14.77
CA GLY A 285 -10.47 18.59 -14.24
C GLY A 285 -9.00 18.76 -14.60
N CYS A 286 -8.21 17.69 -14.50
CA CYS A 286 -6.77 17.73 -14.81
C CYS A 286 -6.44 17.33 -16.25
N ASN A 287 -7.47 17.04 -17.07
CA ASN A 287 -7.35 16.61 -18.46
C ASN A 287 -6.35 15.45 -18.65
N GLN A 288 -6.39 14.47 -17.75
CA GLN A 288 -5.52 13.29 -17.80
C GLN A 288 -6.21 12.14 -18.53
N ASP A 289 -5.51 11.52 -19.47
CA ASP A 289 -5.95 10.28 -20.10
C ASP A 289 -5.77 9.10 -19.14
N VAL A 290 -6.75 8.89 -18.26
CA VAL A 290 -6.66 7.83 -17.25
C VAL A 290 -6.66 6.45 -17.93
N THR A 291 -5.68 5.60 -17.58
CA THR A 291 -5.58 4.22 -18.10
C THR A 291 -5.67 3.16 -17.00
N TRP A 292 -5.15 3.44 -15.81
CA TRP A 292 -5.17 2.54 -14.66
C TRP A 292 -5.41 3.33 -13.38
N ALA A 293 -6.48 3.01 -12.66
CA ALA A 293 -6.63 3.33 -11.25
C ALA A 293 -6.69 2.00 -10.48
N ILE A 294 -5.64 1.71 -9.71
CA ILE A 294 -5.48 0.44 -9.01
C ILE A 294 -5.64 0.68 -7.53
N ALA A 295 -6.70 0.13 -6.96
CA ALA A 295 -6.95 0.16 -5.52
C ALA A 295 -6.19 -0.95 -4.81
N TYR A 296 -5.51 -0.63 -3.72
CA TYR A 296 -4.73 -1.59 -2.93
C TYR A 296 -4.85 -1.34 -1.42
N SER A 297 -4.90 -2.44 -0.68
CA SER A 297 -4.86 -2.49 0.79
C SER A 297 -4.21 -3.82 1.20
N GLU A 298 -4.02 -4.06 2.50
CA GLU A 298 -3.44 -5.32 2.97
C GLU A 298 -4.19 -6.59 2.51
N LYS A 299 -5.45 -6.44 2.08
CA LYS A 299 -6.35 -7.56 1.72
C LYS A 299 -6.97 -7.44 0.34
N GLU A 300 -6.62 -6.43 -0.46
CA GLU A 300 -7.21 -6.23 -1.79
C GLU A 300 -6.24 -5.62 -2.80
N CYS A 301 -6.46 -5.92 -4.09
CA CYS A 301 -5.74 -5.36 -5.22
C CYS A 301 -6.68 -5.31 -6.44
N ILE A 302 -7.45 -4.25 -6.59
CA ILE A 302 -8.59 -4.22 -7.50
C ILE A 302 -8.40 -3.12 -8.54
N ASP A 303 -8.66 -3.43 -9.81
CA ASP A 303 -8.80 -2.43 -10.85
C ASP A 303 -10.11 -1.65 -10.65
N VAL A 304 -9.99 -0.37 -10.31
CA VAL A 304 -11.12 0.55 -10.08
C VAL A 304 -11.17 1.65 -11.15
N SER A 305 -10.47 1.47 -12.27
CA SER A 305 -10.33 2.48 -13.34
C SER A 305 -11.67 3.03 -13.82
N THR A 306 -12.70 2.19 -13.92
CA THR A 306 -14.03 2.61 -14.40
C THR A 306 -14.69 3.66 -13.51
N ARG A 307 -14.26 3.81 -12.24
CA ARG A 307 -14.72 4.88 -11.35
C ARG A 307 -14.15 6.25 -11.75
N TYR A 308 -12.94 6.27 -12.28
CA TYR A 308 -12.14 7.46 -12.55
C TYR A 308 -12.16 7.89 -14.02
N VAL A 309 -13.05 7.29 -14.82
CA VAL A 309 -13.24 7.62 -16.24
C VAL A 309 -14.71 7.94 -16.54
N TYR A 310 -14.89 9.03 -17.24
CA TYR A 310 -16.12 9.55 -17.81
C TYR A 310 -16.44 8.85 -19.13
N ASN A 311 -15.53 8.88 -20.10
CA ASN A 311 -15.76 8.28 -21.42
C ASN A 311 -15.20 6.85 -21.50
N ARG A 312 -16.06 5.86 -21.24
CA ARG A 312 -15.69 4.43 -21.27
C ARG A 312 -15.23 3.95 -22.63
N ASN A 313 -15.76 4.49 -23.73
CA ASN A 313 -15.37 4.05 -25.08
C ASN A 313 -13.94 4.48 -25.39
N GLU A 314 -13.61 5.74 -25.08
CA GLU A 314 -12.24 6.26 -25.23
C GLU A 314 -11.28 5.53 -24.29
N PHE A 315 -11.65 5.35 -23.02
CA PHE A 315 -10.89 4.56 -22.06
C PHE A 315 -10.56 3.15 -22.56
N ASN A 316 -11.56 2.41 -23.05
CA ASN A 316 -11.37 1.07 -23.59
C ASN A 316 -10.46 1.08 -24.83
N ALA A 317 -10.62 2.07 -25.71
CA ALA A 317 -9.76 2.22 -26.88
C ALA A 317 -8.31 2.57 -26.51
N ARG A 318 -8.08 3.36 -25.45
CA ARG A 318 -6.73 3.62 -24.90
C ARG A 318 -6.12 2.34 -24.35
N ARG A 319 -6.86 1.59 -23.52
CA ARG A 319 -6.38 0.32 -22.94
C ARG A 319 -6.10 -0.77 -23.95
N TYR A 320 -6.93 -0.90 -24.99
CA TYR A 320 -6.73 -1.89 -26.05
C TYR A 320 -5.41 -1.72 -26.80
N LYS A 321 -4.86 -0.49 -26.84
CA LYS A 321 -3.57 -0.19 -27.46
C LYS A 321 -2.38 -0.55 -26.58
N LEU A 322 -2.60 -0.87 -25.29
CA LEU A 322 -1.54 -1.26 -24.36
C LEU A 322 -1.34 -2.78 -24.46
N ASP A 323 -0.18 -3.20 -24.94
CA ASP A 323 0.21 -4.62 -25.08
C ASP A 323 0.17 -5.38 -23.74
N TYR A 324 0.23 -4.65 -22.62
CA TYR A 324 0.22 -5.19 -21.27
C TYR A 324 -1.14 -5.21 -20.58
N ALA A 325 -2.20 -4.66 -21.16
CA ALA A 325 -3.47 -4.48 -20.44
C ALA A 325 -4.11 -5.80 -20.01
N ASP A 326 -4.20 -6.77 -20.92
CA ASP A 326 -4.76 -8.09 -20.63
C ASP A 326 -3.92 -8.85 -19.61
N TRP A 327 -2.60 -8.78 -19.76
CA TRP A 327 -1.65 -9.42 -18.85
C TRP A 327 -1.76 -8.81 -17.44
N LEU A 328 -1.77 -7.49 -17.33
CA LEU A 328 -1.87 -6.79 -16.06
C LEU A 328 -3.20 -7.06 -15.36
N THR A 329 -4.30 -7.11 -16.11
CA THR A 329 -5.64 -7.48 -15.57
C THR A 329 -5.62 -8.86 -14.92
N LYS A 330 -5.00 -9.85 -15.58
CA LYS A 330 -4.84 -11.21 -15.04
C LYS A 330 -3.94 -11.22 -13.81
N ALA A 331 -2.81 -10.50 -13.86
CA ALA A 331 -1.87 -10.42 -12.74
C ALA A 331 -2.49 -9.76 -11.49
N LEU A 332 -3.22 -8.66 -11.65
CA LEU A 332 -3.96 -8.00 -10.55
C LEU A 332 -5.03 -8.93 -9.98
N SER A 333 -5.78 -9.64 -10.83
CA SER A 333 -6.79 -10.60 -10.42
C SER A 333 -6.18 -11.74 -9.57
N PHE A 334 -5.05 -12.30 -10.01
CA PHE A 334 -4.34 -13.32 -9.25
C PHE A 334 -3.84 -12.77 -7.90
N LYS A 335 -3.21 -11.59 -7.90
CA LYS A 335 -2.73 -10.93 -6.67
C LYS A 335 -3.88 -10.68 -5.69
N HIS A 336 -5.03 -10.22 -6.17
CA HIS A 336 -6.23 -10.01 -5.36
C HIS A 336 -6.73 -11.30 -4.72
N GLN A 337 -6.82 -12.38 -5.50
CA GLN A 337 -7.27 -13.69 -5.02
C GLN A 337 -6.37 -14.23 -3.91
N VAL A 338 -5.07 -13.96 -3.96
CA VAL A 338 -4.14 -14.32 -2.88
C VAL A 338 -4.40 -13.48 -1.63
N LEU A 339 -4.50 -12.16 -1.77
CA LEU A 339 -4.66 -11.23 -0.64
C LEU A 339 -5.99 -11.41 0.11
N ILE A 340 -7.07 -11.71 -0.61
CA ILE A 340 -8.42 -11.77 -0.03
C ILE A 340 -8.71 -13.08 0.74
N GLN A 341 -7.86 -14.11 0.61
CA GLN A 341 -8.10 -15.43 1.22
C GLN A 341 -8.27 -15.37 2.75
N GLY A 342 -7.56 -14.48 3.43
CA GLY A 342 -7.66 -14.25 4.88
C GLY A 342 -8.63 -13.13 5.30
N ALA A 343 -9.41 -12.57 4.36
CA ALA A 343 -10.37 -11.51 4.68
C ALA A 343 -11.65 -12.06 5.31
N SER A 344 -12.25 -11.29 6.23
CA SER A 344 -13.55 -11.61 6.83
C SER A 344 -14.66 -11.57 5.78
N ASP A 345 -15.77 -12.26 6.05
CA ASP A 345 -16.92 -12.23 5.14
C ASP A 345 -17.55 -10.84 5.03
N SER A 346 -17.52 -10.06 6.11
CA SER A 346 -17.93 -8.64 6.09
C SER A 346 -17.09 -7.81 5.10
N PHE A 347 -15.77 -8.00 5.11
CA PHE A 347 -14.86 -7.28 4.20
C PHE A 347 -15.09 -7.72 2.75
N LYS A 348 -15.26 -9.02 2.51
CA LYS A 348 -15.60 -9.55 1.18
C LYS A 348 -16.93 -9.01 0.69
N GLN A 349 -17.92 -8.85 1.57
CA GLN A 349 -19.22 -8.27 1.22
C GLN A 349 -19.09 -6.79 0.83
N THR A 350 -18.29 -6.01 1.55
CA THR A 350 -17.98 -4.62 1.17
C THR A 350 -17.41 -4.53 -0.25
N ILE A 351 -16.47 -5.40 -0.61
CA ILE A 351 -15.89 -5.43 -1.97
C ILE A 351 -16.95 -5.78 -3.02
N ARG A 352 -17.84 -6.75 -2.73
CA ARG A 352 -18.92 -7.12 -3.65
C ARG A 352 -19.88 -5.96 -3.89
N ASN A 353 -20.33 -5.30 -2.82
CA ASN A 353 -21.22 -4.14 -2.90
C ASN A 353 -20.57 -3.01 -3.74
N ASP A 354 -19.29 -2.72 -3.51
CA ASP A 354 -18.58 -1.68 -4.25
C ASP A 354 -18.43 -2.00 -5.74
N LYS A 355 -18.20 -3.28 -6.07
CA LYS A 355 -18.01 -3.73 -7.45
C LYS A 355 -19.22 -3.44 -8.33
N GLU A 356 -20.43 -3.48 -7.78
CA GLU A 356 -21.65 -3.12 -8.51
C GLU A 356 -21.63 -1.64 -8.92
N THR A 357 -21.08 -0.76 -8.08
CA THR A 357 -21.00 0.69 -8.35
C THR A 357 -19.95 1.09 -9.38
N LEU A 358 -19.02 0.19 -9.72
CA LEU A 358 -18.04 0.41 -10.79
C LEU A 358 -18.69 0.46 -12.18
N LEU A 359 -19.94 0.02 -12.29
CA LEU A 359 -20.73 0.03 -13.51
C LEU A 359 -21.56 1.30 -13.69
N ASP A 360 -21.69 2.13 -12.66
CA ASP A 360 -22.50 3.34 -12.70
C ASP A 360 -21.93 4.36 -13.69
N GLU A 361 -22.77 4.89 -14.57
CA GLU A 361 -22.43 6.06 -15.37
C GLU A 361 -22.49 7.31 -14.49
N LYS A 362 -21.50 8.20 -14.66
CA LYS A 362 -21.39 9.43 -13.89
C LYS A 362 -21.17 10.61 -14.83
N LYS A 363 -21.68 11.77 -14.44
CA LYS A 363 -21.35 13.04 -15.07
C LYS A 363 -20.45 13.83 -14.13
N PRO A 364 -19.43 14.54 -14.65
CA PRO A 364 -18.58 15.36 -13.81
C PRO A 364 -19.41 16.47 -13.17
N THR A 365 -19.17 16.68 -11.88
CA THR A 365 -19.68 17.83 -11.14
C THR A 365 -18.82 19.06 -11.39
N ASP A 366 -19.32 20.26 -11.08
CA ASP A 366 -18.54 21.51 -11.22
C ASP A 366 -17.22 21.46 -10.42
N ASN A 367 -17.21 20.78 -9.28
CA ASN A 367 -16.03 20.58 -8.44
C ASN A 367 -14.96 19.68 -9.09
N GLU A 368 -15.35 18.82 -10.02
CA GLU A 368 -14.47 17.93 -10.78
C GLU A 368 -13.97 18.55 -12.08
N LEU A 369 -14.60 19.62 -12.56
CA LEU A 369 -14.20 20.34 -13.77
C LEU A 369 -13.10 21.39 -13.50
N THR A 370 -12.83 21.70 -12.24
CA THR A 370 -11.79 22.68 -11.87
C THR A 370 -10.50 21.96 -11.51
N ASN A 371 -9.41 22.23 -12.23
CA ASN A 371 -8.09 21.68 -11.91
C ASN A 371 -7.58 22.26 -10.57
N PRO A 372 -7.40 21.45 -9.52
CA PRO A 372 -6.95 21.95 -8.21
C PRO A 372 -5.42 21.95 -8.05
N LEU A 373 -4.69 21.52 -9.09
CA LEU A 373 -3.23 21.50 -9.15
C LEU A 373 -2.65 22.71 -9.89
N LEU A 374 -3.51 23.52 -10.52
CA LEU A 374 -3.22 24.85 -11.06
C LEU A 374 -3.70 25.90 -10.05
#